data_AF-A0A6N3DGF6-F1
#
_entry.id   AF-A0A6N3DGF6-F1
#
_cell.length_a   1.000
_cell.length_b   1.000
_cell.length_c   1.000
_cell.angle_alpha   90.00
_cell.angle_beta   90.00
_cell.angle_gamma   90.00
#
_symmetry.space_group_name_H-M   'P 1'
#
loop_
_entity.id
_entity.type
_entity.pdbx_description
1 polymer ?
#
loop_
_entity_poly.entity_id
_entity_poly.type
_entity_poly.pdbx_seq_one_letter_code
_entity_poly.pdbx_strand_id
1 'polypeptide(L)'
;MTETSMKAMPDINSVEGFNPSEFTRKLPNDDGTMSLYLDVKYRILWFRCCHPTGKIDSDILHVDEKSAVVCCKLYNDRNDSPDQYIAKATAQRFASDEKYGDRYLETAETAAMGRALAAAGYGTQFCGAADAFGNDIVDTPLDFNMMDDMEESGDVISAVQHETNSLPQSRQTIPPNPTQHVPQPVPQSAQPKAAPVTLEDYLNSMTLDEAKNVKITFGRNAGKTLGQLAMTNPRDLDWYCKNYSGRDLALKAGAILLVSAVTEKAG
;
A
#
# COMPACT_ATOMS: atom_id res chain seq x y z
N MET A 1 37.93 -2.63 6.49
CA MET A 1 36.68 -1.85 6.31
C MET A 1 35.60 -2.87 6.04
N THR A 2 34.75 -3.15 7.02
CA THR A 2 33.68 -4.14 6.90
C THR A 2 32.48 -3.46 6.25
N GLU A 3 32.24 -3.78 4.97
CA GLU A 3 30.97 -3.50 4.31
C GLU A 3 29.86 -4.21 5.08
N THR A 4 29.05 -3.44 5.80
CA THR A 4 27.79 -3.93 6.36
C THR A 4 26.88 -4.25 5.17
N SER A 5 26.83 -5.53 4.82
CA SER A 5 25.97 -6.04 3.75
C SER A 5 24.51 -5.77 4.12
N MET A 6 23.93 -4.70 3.57
CA MET A 6 22.49 -4.45 3.68
C MET A 6 21.77 -5.63 3.00
N LYS A 7 21.22 -6.55 3.81
CA LYS A 7 20.31 -7.60 3.32
C LYS A 7 19.23 -6.92 2.47
N ALA A 8 18.97 -7.48 1.28
CA ALA A 8 18.00 -6.95 0.33
C ALA A 8 16.67 -6.69 1.04
N MET A 9 16.28 -5.40 1.10
CA MET A 9 15.03 -4.98 1.71
C MET A 9 13.87 -5.58 0.90
N PRO A 10 12.77 -5.99 1.54
CA PRO A 10 11.55 -6.29 0.81
C PRO A 10 11.17 -5.09 -0.07
N ASP A 11 10.82 -5.32 -1.34
CA ASP A 11 10.50 -4.28 -2.35
C ASP A 11 9.18 -3.51 -2.07
N ILE A 12 8.73 -3.45 -0.81
CA ILE A 12 7.53 -2.70 -0.47
C ILE A 12 7.79 -1.21 -0.72
N ASN A 13 6.92 -0.60 -1.54
CA ASN A 13 7.01 0.81 -1.92
C ASN A 13 8.35 1.20 -2.60
N SER A 14 9.04 0.29 -3.29
CA SER A 14 10.28 0.63 -4.03
C SER A 14 10.02 1.71 -5.09
N VAL A 15 10.89 2.72 -5.17
CA VAL A 15 10.82 3.76 -6.21
C VAL A 15 12.15 3.84 -6.95
N GLU A 16 12.10 3.87 -8.28
CA GLU A 16 13.29 4.02 -9.12
C GLU A 16 14.05 5.31 -8.76
N GLY A 17 15.33 5.18 -8.45
CA GLY A 17 16.19 6.32 -8.10
C GLY A 17 15.98 6.90 -6.69
N PHE A 18 15.21 6.24 -5.82
CA PHE A 18 15.02 6.68 -4.44
C PHE A 18 15.34 5.55 -3.44
N ASN A 19 16.38 5.76 -2.63
CA ASN A 19 16.77 4.86 -1.56
C ASN A 19 16.52 5.52 -0.18
N PRO A 20 15.50 5.08 0.59
CA PRO A 20 15.18 5.66 1.89
C PRO A 20 16.34 5.63 2.89
N SER A 21 17.22 4.62 2.77
CA SER A 21 18.35 4.39 3.68
C SER A 21 19.37 5.53 3.67
N GLU A 22 19.49 6.24 2.55
CA GLU A 22 20.41 7.37 2.36
C GLU A 22 20.02 8.60 3.20
N PHE A 23 18.78 8.66 3.67
CA PHE A 23 18.25 9.76 4.46
C PHE A 23 18.13 9.43 5.96
N THR A 24 18.65 8.27 6.38
CA THR A 24 18.61 7.84 7.78
C THR A 24 19.68 8.54 8.61
N ARG A 25 19.37 8.76 9.90
CA ARG A 25 20.33 9.23 10.92
C ARG A 25 20.44 8.19 12.03
N LYS A 26 21.57 8.19 12.73
CA LYS A 26 21.77 7.33 13.91
C LYS A 26 21.20 8.00 15.16
N LEU A 27 20.43 7.25 15.93
CA LEU A 27 19.93 7.64 17.23
C LEU A 27 20.55 6.75 18.31
N PRO A 28 21.01 7.34 19.44
CA PRO A 28 21.44 6.55 20.59
C PRO A 28 20.23 5.89 21.26
N ASN A 29 20.40 4.64 21.66
CA ASN A 29 19.47 3.89 22.50
C ASN A 29 19.94 3.91 23.96
N ASP A 30 19.04 3.54 24.89
CA ASP A 30 19.32 3.52 26.32
C ASP A 30 20.39 2.49 26.73
N ASP A 31 20.54 1.42 25.94
CA ASP A 31 21.56 0.38 26.10
C ASP A 31 22.93 0.77 25.51
N GLY A 32 23.07 2.00 24.98
CA GLY A 32 24.27 2.50 24.34
C GLY A 32 24.45 2.05 22.88
N THR A 33 23.52 1.25 22.34
CA THR A 33 23.51 0.90 20.91
C THR A 33 22.98 2.07 20.07
N MET A 34 23.08 1.95 18.74
CA MET A 34 22.62 2.97 17.81
C MET A 34 21.60 2.38 16.85
N SER A 35 20.40 2.96 16.80
CA SER A 35 19.38 2.60 15.81
C SER A 35 19.38 3.58 14.64
N LEU A 36 19.13 3.06 13.43
CA LEU A 36 18.84 3.89 12.27
C LEU A 36 17.41 4.45 12.38
N TYR A 37 17.29 5.74 12.06
CA TYR A 37 16.04 6.48 12.13
C TYR A 37 15.80 7.25 10.85
N LEU A 38 14.60 7.10 10.28
CA LEU A 38 14.16 7.90 9.13
C LEU A 38 13.19 8.98 9.60
N ASP A 39 13.55 10.26 9.46
CA ASP A 39 12.67 11.37 9.85
C ASP A 39 11.36 11.37 9.05
N VAL A 40 10.26 11.81 9.69
CA VAL A 40 8.93 11.87 9.08
C VAL A 40 8.94 12.62 7.74
N LYS A 41 9.73 13.69 7.60
CA LYS A 41 9.89 14.43 6.34
C LYS A 41 10.34 13.56 5.17
N TYR A 42 11.21 12.57 5.41
CA TYR A 42 11.69 11.65 4.39
C TYR A 42 10.72 10.49 4.16
N ARG A 43 9.95 10.08 5.18
CA ARG A 43 8.81 9.17 5.01
C ARG A 43 7.71 9.81 4.15
N ILE A 44 7.44 11.11 4.33
CA ILE A 44 6.53 11.89 3.47
C ILE A 44 7.09 11.96 2.05
N LEU A 45 8.37 12.27 1.87
CA LEU A 45 9.00 12.29 0.54
C LEU A 45 8.84 10.93 -0.16
N TRP A 46 9.15 9.84 0.54
CA TRP A 46 8.99 8.49 0.02
C TRP A 46 7.53 8.19 -0.37
N PHE A 47 6.58 8.54 0.50
CA PHE A 47 5.16 8.42 0.20
C PHE A 47 4.76 9.21 -1.05
N ARG A 48 5.25 10.45 -1.22
CA ARG A 48 4.97 11.31 -2.38
C ARG A 48 5.59 10.77 -3.67
N CYS A 49 6.73 10.11 -3.58
CA CYS A 49 7.34 9.41 -4.69
C CYS A 49 6.49 8.22 -5.18
N CYS A 50 5.85 7.49 -4.27
CA CYS A 50 4.93 6.40 -4.62
C CYS A 50 3.53 6.90 -5.05
N HIS A 51 3.05 7.95 -4.38
CA HIS A 51 1.70 8.49 -4.50
C HIS A 51 1.75 10.02 -4.70
N PRO A 52 2.09 10.50 -5.91
CA PRO A 52 2.19 11.95 -6.18
C PRO A 52 0.91 12.72 -5.86
N THR A 53 -0.25 12.08 -6.05
CA THR A 53 -1.58 12.64 -5.76
C THR A 53 -2.13 12.25 -4.40
N GLY A 54 -1.37 11.50 -3.58
CA GLY A 54 -1.84 11.01 -2.27
C GLY A 54 -2.20 12.14 -1.30
N LYS A 55 -2.99 11.83 -0.28
CA LYS A 55 -3.39 12.78 0.76
C LYS A 55 -2.96 12.27 2.12
N ILE A 56 -2.39 13.19 2.91
CA ILE A 56 -2.07 13.02 4.32
C ILE A 56 -3.02 13.97 5.04
N ASP A 57 -3.90 13.43 5.87
CA ASP A 57 -4.98 14.17 6.50
C ASP A 57 -4.88 14.00 8.01
N SER A 58 -4.87 15.10 8.74
CA SER A 58 -4.71 15.11 10.20
C SER A 58 -5.94 15.74 10.85
N ASP A 59 -6.58 15.00 11.75
CA ASP A 59 -7.72 15.43 12.55
C ASP A 59 -7.29 15.59 14.02
N ILE A 60 -7.47 16.78 14.59
CA ILE A 60 -7.31 17.00 16.04
C ILE A 60 -8.55 16.42 16.73
N LEU A 61 -8.36 15.35 17.50
CA LEU A 61 -9.44 14.69 18.24
C LEU A 61 -9.67 15.34 19.60
N HIS A 62 -8.60 15.81 20.24
CA HIS A 62 -8.61 16.46 21.54
C HIS A 62 -7.45 17.44 21.67
N VAL A 63 -7.70 18.59 22.30
CA VAL A 63 -6.65 19.52 22.71
C VAL A 63 -7.11 20.29 23.95
N ASP A 64 -6.29 20.26 24.99
CA ASP A 64 -6.43 21.07 26.20
C ASP A 64 -5.04 21.47 26.73
N GLU A 65 -5.00 22.22 27.83
CA GLU A 65 -3.76 22.70 28.45
C GLU A 65 -2.79 21.58 28.86
N LYS A 66 -3.25 20.34 28.97
CA LYS A 66 -2.47 19.19 29.46
C LYS A 66 -2.06 18.24 28.35
N SER A 67 -2.80 18.16 27.25
CA SER A 67 -2.55 17.17 26.21
C SER A 67 -3.23 17.47 24.88
N ALA A 68 -2.70 16.85 23.83
CA ALA A 68 -3.31 16.81 22.51
C ALA A 68 -3.38 15.35 22.02
N VAL A 69 -4.48 15.01 21.34
CA VAL A 69 -4.69 13.75 20.65
C VAL A 69 -4.98 14.05 19.19
N VAL A 70 -4.14 13.53 18.29
CA VAL A 70 -4.25 13.73 16.84
C VAL A 70 -4.37 12.39 16.14
N CYS A 71 -5.27 12.31 15.16
CA CYS A 71 -5.43 11.18 14.27
C CYS A 71 -4.95 11.56 12.87
N CYS A 72 -4.07 10.76 12.27
CA CYS A 72 -3.66 10.93 10.89
C CYS A 72 -4.19 9.77 10.03
N LYS A 73 -4.67 10.10 8.82
CA LYS A 73 -5.12 9.16 7.78
C LYS A 73 -4.31 9.40 6.52
N LEU A 74 -3.91 8.30 5.86
CA LEU A 74 -3.24 8.33 4.56
C LEU A 74 -4.18 7.81 3.49
N TYR A 75 -4.18 8.45 2.34
CA TYR A 75 -4.99 8.08 1.18
C TYR A 75 -4.12 7.98 -0.06
N ASN A 76 -4.44 7.04 -0.93
CA ASN A 76 -3.68 6.80 -2.16
C ASN A 76 -3.84 7.97 -3.14
N ASP A 77 -5.01 8.59 -3.16
CA ASP A 77 -5.33 9.79 -3.92
C ASP A 77 -6.07 10.82 -3.05
N ARG A 78 -5.91 12.10 -3.36
CA ARG A 78 -6.60 13.20 -2.67
C ARG A 78 -8.11 13.18 -2.81
N ASN A 79 -8.62 12.56 -3.87
CA ASN A 79 -10.06 12.42 -4.15
C ASN A 79 -10.68 11.18 -3.51
N ASP A 80 -9.89 10.33 -2.84
CA ASP A 80 -10.42 9.17 -2.12
C ASP A 80 -11.44 9.63 -1.07
N SER A 81 -12.52 8.84 -0.94
CA SER A 81 -13.55 9.04 0.07
C SER A 81 -12.98 8.94 1.49
N PRO A 82 -13.60 9.57 2.51
CA PRO A 82 -13.06 9.61 3.87
C PRO A 82 -12.82 8.23 4.54
N ASP A 83 -13.51 7.19 4.08
CA ASP A 83 -13.38 5.81 4.54
C ASP A 83 -12.37 4.96 3.75
N GLN A 84 -11.87 5.46 2.62
CA GLN A 84 -10.86 4.79 1.77
C GLN A 84 -9.42 5.17 2.13
N TYR A 85 -9.11 5.27 3.41
CA TYR A 85 -7.72 5.45 3.85
C TYR A 85 -6.95 4.13 3.77
N ILE A 86 -5.67 4.20 3.38
CA ILE A 86 -4.74 3.06 3.32
C ILE A 86 -4.06 2.80 4.67
N ALA A 87 -3.99 3.82 5.53
CA ALA A 87 -3.49 3.70 6.89
C ALA A 87 -4.09 4.79 7.77
N LYS A 88 -4.20 4.49 9.06
CA LYS A 88 -4.66 5.41 10.09
C LYS A 88 -3.85 5.18 11.36
N ALA A 89 -3.46 6.26 12.02
CA ALA A 89 -2.83 6.18 13.33
C ALA A 89 -3.25 7.34 14.22
N THR A 90 -3.17 7.14 15.52
CA THR A 90 -3.44 8.18 16.52
C THR A 90 -2.23 8.32 17.42
N ALA A 91 -1.95 9.55 17.84
CA ALA A 91 -0.92 9.85 18.82
C ALA A 91 -1.44 10.83 19.86
N GLN A 92 -1.03 10.61 21.11
CA GLN A 92 -1.25 11.52 22.22
C GLN A 92 0.09 12.06 22.71
N ARG A 93 0.11 13.35 23.06
CA ARG A 93 1.22 13.99 23.77
C ARG A 93 0.69 14.82 24.92
N PHE A 94 1.46 14.86 25.99
CA PHE A 94 1.18 15.68 27.15
C PHE A 94 2.06 16.92 27.13
N ALA A 95 1.55 18.03 27.65
CA ALA A 95 2.35 19.20 27.93
C ALA A 95 3.44 18.84 28.93
N SER A 96 4.64 19.38 28.75
CA SER A 96 5.75 19.21 29.69
C SER A 96 6.48 20.53 29.91
N ASP A 97 7.18 20.63 31.04
CA ASP A 97 8.05 21.77 31.34
C ASP A 97 9.42 21.66 30.65
N GLU A 98 9.64 20.59 29.90
CA GLU A 98 10.87 20.38 29.14
C GLU A 98 10.95 21.35 27.95
N LYS A 99 12.15 21.47 27.38
CA LYS A 99 12.36 22.29 26.18
C LYS A 99 11.47 21.78 25.05
N TYR A 100 10.57 22.64 24.56
CA TYR A 100 9.54 22.34 23.55
C TYR A 100 8.31 21.57 24.06
N GLY A 101 8.14 21.40 25.38
CA GLY A 101 6.98 20.74 25.97
C GLY A 101 5.66 21.52 25.82
N ASP A 102 5.74 22.80 25.44
CA ASP A 102 4.61 23.63 25.00
C ASP A 102 4.12 23.28 23.59
N ARG A 103 4.91 22.53 22.79
CA ARG A 103 4.59 22.10 21.42
C ARG A 103 3.98 20.70 21.35
N TYR A 104 3.20 20.34 22.37
CA TYR A 104 2.63 19.01 22.49
C TYR A 104 1.62 18.72 21.35
N LEU A 105 0.94 19.75 20.81
CA LEU A 105 0.06 19.61 19.64
C LEU A 105 0.85 19.26 18.37
N GLU A 106 1.89 20.04 18.04
CA GLU A 106 2.72 19.80 16.85
C GLU A 106 3.46 18.47 16.94
N THR A 107 3.86 18.08 18.15
CA THR A 107 4.49 16.79 18.41
C THR A 107 3.50 15.65 18.26
N ALA A 108 2.26 15.81 18.72
CA ALA A 108 1.20 14.81 18.53
C ALA A 108 0.86 14.64 17.04
N GLU A 109 0.76 15.74 16.29
CA GLU A 109 0.50 15.69 14.85
C GLU A 109 1.63 14.99 14.08
N THR A 110 2.88 15.35 14.37
CA THR A 110 4.05 14.70 13.75
C THR A 110 4.13 13.22 14.09
N ALA A 111 3.82 12.85 15.34
CA ALA A 111 3.81 11.46 15.79
C ALA A 111 2.68 10.64 15.13
N ALA A 112 1.47 11.21 15.01
CA ALA A 112 0.35 10.55 14.34
C ALA A 112 0.68 10.30 12.86
N MET A 113 1.27 11.30 12.18
CA MET A 113 1.69 11.19 10.79
C MET A 113 2.80 10.14 10.60
N GLY A 114 3.83 10.16 11.46
CA GLY A 114 4.91 9.18 11.43
C GLY A 114 4.42 7.73 11.62
N ARG A 115 3.48 7.53 12.55
CA ARG A 115 2.85 6.21 12.79
C ARG A 115 1.97 5.77 11.62
N ALA A 116 1.19 6.67 11.03
CA ALA A 116 0.37 6.34 9.87
C ALA A 116 1.24 5.95 8.65
N LEU A 117 2.35 6.67 8.43
CA LEU A 117 3.33 6.34 7.38
C LEU A 117 3.98 4.99 7.63
N ALA A 118 4.41 4.70 8.86
CA ALA A 118 4.95 3.39 9.23
C ALA A 118 3.93 2.25 9.05
N ALA A 119 2.66 2.48 9.38
CA ALA A 119 1.59 1.51 9.15
C ALA A 119 1.34 1.25 7.65
N ALA A 120 1.60 2.23 6.78
CA ALA A 120 1.55 2.09 5.32
C ALA A 120 2.85 1.52 4.71
N GLY A 121 3.84 1.12 5.51
CA GLY A 121 5.11 0.56 5.05
C GLY A 121 6.19 1.59 4.72
N TYR A 122 6.01 2.86 5.08
CA TYR A 122 7.00 3.92 4.89
C TYR A 122 7.84 4.10 6.14
N GLY A 123 9.03 3.51 6.13
CA GLY A 123 10.04 3.67 7.18
C GLY A 123 9.81 2.77 8.39
N THR A 124 8.96 1.74 8.28
CA THR A 124 8.76 0.71 9.31
C THR A 124 10.08 0.07 9.74
N GLN A 125 10.98 -0.18 8.78
CA GLN A 125 12.31 -0.73 9.03
C GLN A 125 13.30 0.24 9.72
N PHE A 126 12.93 1.51 9.85
CA PHE A 126 13.72 2.55 10.51
C PHE A 126 12.97 3.17 11.70
N CYS A 127 11.89 2.53 12.14
CA CYS A 127 11.27 2.82 13.42
C CYS A 127 12.12 2.14 14.49
N GLY A 128 13.23 2.78 14.88
CA GLY A 128 14.06 2.30 15.98
C GLY A 128 13.27 2.25 17.30
N ALA A 129 13.82 1.57 18.31
CA ALA A 129 13.22 1.45 19.65
C ALA A 129 12.81 2.79 20.28
N ALA A 130 13.51 3.88 19.94
CA ALA A 130 13.24 5.24 20.42
C ALA A 130 11.95 5.88 19.85
N ASP A 131 11.45 5.43 18.69
CA ASP A 131 10.24 5.97 18.04
C ASP A 131 8.93 5.38 18.62
N ALA A 132 9.07 4.47 19.59
CA ALA A 132 7.97 3.94 20.42
C ALA A 132 7.46 4.99 21.45
N PHE A 133 8.26 6.04 21.72
CA PHE A 133 8.00 7.18 22.63
C PHE A 133 7.49 6.82 24.03
N GLY A 134 8.42 6.61 24.96
CA GLY A 134 8.15 6.31 26.37
C GLY A 134 8.68 4.94 26.76
N ASN A 135 9.08 4.77 28.01
CA ASN A 135 9.67 3.55 28.58
C ASN A 135 8.84 2.25 28.41
N ASP A 136 7.65 2.26 27.77
CA ASP A 136 6.78 1.09 27.64
C ASP A 136 6.53 0.72 26.17
N ILE A 137 7.03 -0.46 25.78
CA ILE A 137 6.90 -1.10 24.47
C ILE A 137 5.49 -1.68 24.33
N VAL A 138 4.78 -1.36 23.23
CA VAL A 138 3.43 -1.92 22.93
C VAL A 138 3.31 -2.60 21.57
N ASP A 139 4.40 -2.68 20.79
CA ASP A 139 4.48 -3.50 19.58
C ASP A 139 5.75 -4.37 19.58
N THR A 140 5.64 -5.56 18.99
CA THR A 140 6.66 -6.61 18.98
C THR A 140 7.92 -6.16 18.22
N PRO A 141 9.11 -6.16 18.84
CA PRO A 141 10.36 -5.89 18.13
C PRO A 141 10.66 -6.99 17.10
N LEU A 142 11.10 -6.60 15.90
CA LEU A 142 11.97 -7.46 15.11
C LEU A 142 13.42 -7.12 15.51
N ASP A 143 13.98 -7.91 16.41
CA ASP A 143 15.40 -7.85 16.74
C ASP A 143 16.22 -8.38 15.56
N PHE A 144 16.81 -7.48 14.80
CA PHE A 144 17.81 -7.84 13.79
C PHE A 144 19.13 -8.34 14.40
N ASN A 145 19.32 -8.20 15.73
CA ASN A 145 20.49 -8.66 16.46
C ASN A 145 20.42 -10.13 16.94
N MET A 146 19.30 -10.85 16.75
CA MET A 146 19.21 -12.28 17.14
C MET A 146 19.52 -13.27 16.01
N MET A 147 20.05 -12.83 14.86
CA MET A 147 20.44 -13.76 13.78
C MET A 147 21.95 -14.04 13.74
N ASP A 148 22.78 -13.28 14.44
CA ASP A 148 24.24 -13.50 14.46
C ASP A 148 24.69 -14.60 15.45
N ASP A 149 23.84 -15.00 16.40
CA ASP A 149 24.20 -15.97 17.47
C ASP A 149 23.58 -17.37 17.29
N MET A 150 22.97 -17.70 16.15
CA MET A 150 22.41 -19.04 15.89
C MET A 150 23.31 -19.94 15.02
N GLU A 151 24.61 -19.67 14.97
CA GLU A 151 25.62 -20.59 14.41
C GLU A 151 26.39 -21.35 15.51
N GLU A 152 25.83 -21.61 16.71
CA GLU A 152 26.41 -22.64 17.59
C GLU A 152 25.42 -23.19 18.63
N SER A 153 24.45 -23.98 18.19
CA SER A 153 24.02 -25.18 18.93
C SER A 153 22.99 -25.95 18.11
N GLY A 154 23.28 -27.22 17.89
CA GLY A 154 22.38 -28.14 17.21
C GLY A 154 21.15 -28.49 18.04
N ASP A 155 20.23 -29.10 17.31
CA ASP A 155 19.10 -29.94 17.74
C ASP A 155 17.69 -29.30 17.92
N VAL A 156 16.84 -29.62 16.91
CA VAL A 156 15.40 -30.02 16.90
C VAL A 156 14.37 -29.07 17.57
N ILE A 157 13.16 -28.77 17.07
CA ILE A 157 12.12 -29.25 16.12
C ILE A 157 11.02 -28.14 16.17
N SER A 158 10.10 -27.89 15.23
CA SER A 158 9.22 -28.81 14.52
C SER A 158 8.54 -28.09 13.35
N ALA A 159 8.39 -28.85 12.26
CA ALA A 159 7.87 -28.45 10.97
C ALA A 159 6.34 -28.26 10.94
N VAL A 160 5.88 -27.36 10.06
CA VAL A 160 4.67 -27.58 9.25
C VAL A 160 5.07 -27.31 7.80
N GLN A 161 5.32 -28.39 7.06
CA GLN A 161 5.53 -28.39 5.61
C GLN A 161 4.18 -28.40 4.89
N HIS A 162 4.07 -27.61 3.84
CA HIS A 162 3.23 -27.96 2.69
C HIS A 162 4.10 -27.88 1.43
N GLU A 163 4.35 -29.06 0.86
CA GLU A 163 5.07 -29.28 -0.39
C GLU A 163 4.27 -28.72 -1.58
N THR A 164 4.95 -28.09 -2.53
CA THR A 164 4.53 -28.10 -3.93
C THR A 164 5.62 -28.72 -4.78
N ASN A 165 5.27 -29.89 -5.31
CA ASN A 165 6.05 -30.76 -6.15
C ASN A 165 6.29 -30.10 -7.53
N SER A 166 7.55 -29.94 -7.93
CA SER A 166 7.95 -29.40 -9.23
C SER A 166 8.29 -30.54 -10.21
N LEU A 167 7.56 -30.61 -11.31
CA LEU A 167 7.88 -31.46 -12.46
C LEU A 167 8.89 -30.76 -13.40
N PRO A 168 9.86 -31.49 -13.98
CA PRO A 168 10.87 -30.92 -14.87
C PRO A 168 10.36 -30.84 -16.33
N GLN A 169 10.49 -29.68 -16.97
CA GLN A 169 10.40 -29.55 -18.42
C GLN A 169 11.72 -29.06 -19.00
N SER A 170 12.43 -30.00 -19.60
CA SER A 170 13.49 -29.80 -20.60
C SER A 170 13.01 -28.95 -21.77
N ARG A 171 13.84 -28.01 -22.25
CA ARG A 171 13.73 -27.52 -23.62
C ARG A 171 15.09 -27.22 -24.26
N GLN A 172 15.16 -27.68 -25.49
CA GLN A 172 16.30 -27.83 -26.38
C GLN A 172 16.77 -26.49 -26.96
N THR A 173 18.03 -26.49 -27.41
CA THR A 173 18.72 -25.45 -28.17
C THR A 173 18.41 -25.53 -29.69
N ILE A 174 18.95 -24.55 -30.43
CA ILE A 174 19.13 -24.41 -31.92
C ILE A 174 18.10 -23.44 -32.57
N PRO A 175 18.44 -22.58 -33.57
CA PRO A 175 19.48 -21.53 -33.72
C PRO A 175 18.87 -20.20 -34.32
N PRO A 176 19.64 -19.15 -34.70
CA PRO A 176 19.07 -17.92 -35.27
C PRO A 176 19.01 -17.95 -36.81
N ASN A 177 17.98 -17.33 -37.40
CA ASN A 177 18.09 -16.79 -38.77
C ASN A 177 17.19 -15.54 -38.95
N PRO A 178 17.61 -14.55 -39.76
CA PRO A 178 17.03 -13.21 -39.81
C PRO A 178 16.06 -13.05 -40.98
N THR A 179 14.95 -12.32 -40.77
CA THR A 179 14.17 -11.77 -41.88
C THR A 179 13.43 -10.49 -41.48
N GLN A 180 13.93 -9.39 -42.02
CA GLN A 180 13.22 -8.24 -42.61
C GLN A 180 11.87 -7.84 -41.98
N HIS A 181 11.87 -6.68 -41.30
CA HIS A 181 10.65 -5.93 -41.01
C HIS A 181 10.59 -4.68 -41.89
N VAL A 182 9.55 -4.63 -42.73
CA VAL A 182 9.09 -3.46 -43.48
C VAL A 182 8.38 -2.52 -42.50
N PRO A 183 8.60 -1.19 -42.54
CA PRO A 183 7.90 -0.27 -41.66
C PRO A 183 6.53 0.10 -42.26
N GLN A 184 5.44 -0.21 -41.56
CA GLN A 184 4.15 0.45 -41.77
C GLN A 184 3.47 0.80 -40.44
N PRO A 185 2.68 1.88 -40.43
CA PRO A 185 2.67 2.86 -39.34
C PRO A 185 1.66 2.54 -38.26
N VAL A 186 2.07 2.76 -37.01
CA VAL A 186 1.19 2.83 -35.84
C VAL A 186 0.18 3.97 -36.00
N PRO A 187 -1.14 3.72 -35.95
CA PRO A 187 -2.09 4.77 -35.63
C PRO A 187 -1.90 5.13 -34.16
N GLN A 188 -1.23 6.25 -33.95
CA GLN A 188 -1.14 6.93 -32.67
C GLN A 188 -2.53 7.49 -32.32
N SER A 189 -3.37 6.70 -31.65
CA SER A 189 -4.49 7.29 -30.92
C SER A 189 -3.90 7.94 -29.66
N ALA A 190 -3.62 9.23 -29.78
CA ALA A 190 -3.39 10.12 -28.65
C ALA A 190 -4.50 9.86 -27.63
N GLN A 191 -4.17 9.34 -26.44
CA GLN A 191 -5.09 9.43 -25.31
C GLN A 191 -5.17 10.91 -24.93
N PRO A 192 -6.34 11.56 -25.06
CA PRO A 192 -6.56 12.81 -24.36
C PRO A 192 -6.47 12.51 -22.87
N LYS A 193 -5.73 13.34 -22.15
CA LYS A 193 -5.62 13.38 -20.69
C LYS A 193 -7.02 13.47 -20.10
N ALA A 194 -7.63 12.32 -19.77
CA ALA A 194 -8.97 12.26 -19.21
C ALA A 194 -8.95 12.73 -17.75
N ALA A 195 -9.94 13.53 -17.36
CA ALA A 195 -10.23 13.88 -15.98
C ALA A 195 -10.35 12.59 -15.11
N PRO A 196 -10.17 12.67 -13.77
CA PRO A 196 -10.41 11.52 -12.91
C PRO A 196 -11.86 11.05 -13.10
N VAL A 197 -12.03 9.88 -13.74
CA VAL A 197 -13.36 9.32 -14.04
C VAL A 197 -13.95 8.82 -12.73
N THR A 198 -14.99 9.48 -12.23
CA THR A 198 -15.71 9.07 -11.03
C THR A 198 -16.59 7.85 -11.31
N LEU A 199 -17.13 7.21 -10.26
CA LEU A 199 -18.08 6.11 -10.44
C LEU A 199 -19.33 6.59 -11.17
N GLU A 200 -19.80 7.79 -10.83
CA GLU A 200 -20.94 8.48 -11.43
C GLU A 200 -20.68 8.77 -12.92
N ASP A 201 -19.47 9.18 -13.29
CA ASP A 201 -19.11 9.40 -14.70
C ASP A 201 -19.22 8.10 -15.51
N TYR A 202 -18.77 6.97 -14.96
CA TYR A 202 -18.96 5.68 -15.62
C TYR A 202 -20.42 5.27 -15.71
N LEU A 203 -21.21 5.46 -14.65
CA LEU A 203 -22.65 5.14 -14.68
C LEU A 203 -23.40 5.96 -15.73
N ASN A 204 -22.99 7.20 -15.97
CA ASN A 204 -23.61 8.10 -16.95
C ASN A 204 -23.11 7.89 -18.39
N SER A 205 -21.90 7.39 -18.59
CA SER A 205 -21.27 7.28 -19.91
C SER A 205 -21.14 5.85 -20.45
N MET A 206 -21.09 4.84 -19.57
CA MET A 206 -20.89 3.44 -19.96
C MET A 206 -22.18 2.84 -20.53
N THR A 207 -22.05 2.25 -21.71
CA THR A 207 -23.13 1.50 -22.35
C THR A 207 -23.24 0.08 -21.80
N LEU A 208 -24.39 -0.56 -21.99
CA LEU A 208 -24.61 -1.95 -21.57
C LEU A 208 -23.64 -2.93 -22.25
N ASP A 209 -23.26 -2.67 -23.51
CA ASP A 209 -22.32 -3.53 -24.24
C ASP A 209 -20.88 -3.34 -23.77
N GLU A 210 -20.48 -2.12 -23.38
CA GLU A 210 -19.21 -1.90 -22.69
C GLU A 210 -19.19 -2.59 -21.34
N ALA A 211 -20.28 -2.48 -20.56
CA ALA A 211 -20.43 -3.16 -19.27
C ALA A 211 -20.23 -4.69 -19.38
N LYS A 212 -20.80 -5.33 -20.41
CA LYS A 212 -20.60 -6.78 -20.66
C LYS A 212 -19.16 -7.16 -20.95
N ASN A 213 -18.37 -6.25 -21.51
CA ASN A 213 -17.00 -6.50 -21.94
C ASN A 213 -15.95 -6.19 -20.86
N VAL A 214 -16.33 -5.56 -19.75
CA VAL A 214 -15.41 -5.31 -18.62
C VAL A 214 -14.89 -6.63 -18.08
N LYS A 215 -13.56 -6.76 -18.00
CA LYS A 215 -12.87 -7.96 -17.51
C LYS A 215 -12.64 -7.88 -16.01
N ILE A 216 -12.94 -8.98 -15.33
CA ILE A 216 -12.61 -9.16 -13.93
C ILE A 216 -11.14 -9.57 -13.84
N THR A 217 -10.33 -8.82 -13.10
CA THR A 217 -8.87 -9.00 -13.02
C THR A 217 -8.41 -9.77 -11.78
N PHE A 218 -9.31 -10.08 -10.85
CA PHE A 218 -8.96 -10.68 -9.55
C PHE A 218 -10.02 -11.68 -9.04
N GLY A 219 -9.64 -12.44 -8.02
CA GLY A 219 -10.54 -13.36 -7.30
C GLY A 219 -11.01 -14.56 -8.12
N ARG A 220 -12.08 -15.21 -7.64
CA ARG A 220 -12.62 -16.46 -8.23
C ARG A 220 -13.03 -16.32 -9.70
N ASN A 221 -13.45 -15.12 -10.10
CA ASN A 221 -13.95 -14.85 -11.45
C ASN A 221 -12.91 -14.14 -12.34
N ALA A 222 -11.63 -14.09 -11.93
CA ALA A 222 -10.55 -13.52 -12.73
C ALA A 222 -10.48 -14.13 -14.13
N GLY A 223 -10.28 -13.27 -15.13
CA GLY A 223 -10.19 -13.65 -16.54
C GLY A 223 -11.53 -13.72 -17.28
N LYS A 224 -12.67 -13.71 -16.58
CA LYS A 224 -14.00 -13.62 -17.19
C LYS A 224 -14.43 -12.17 -17.39
N THR A 225 -15.37 -11.93 -18.31
CA THR A 225 -16.06 -10.64 -18.41
C THR A 225 -17.30 -10.59 -17.53
N LEU A 226 -17.77 -9.39 -17.17
CA LEU A 226 -19.03 -9.21 -16.44
C LEU A 226 -20.22 -9.78 -17.23
N GLY A 227 -20.22 -9.71 -18.56
CA GLY A 227 -21.25 -10.34 -19.39
C GLY A 227 -21.24 -11.86 -19.29
N GLN A 228 -20.06 -12.48 -19.26
CA GLN A 228 -19.94 -13.92 -19.02
C GLN A 228 -20.39 -14.29 -17.60
N LEU A 229 -20.08 -13.46 -16.61
CA LEU A 229 -20.53 -13.67 -15.24
C LEU A 229 -22.05 -13.55 -15.12
N ALA A 230 -22.66 -12.56 -15.77
CA ALA A 230 -24.11 -12.37 -15.83
C ALA A 230 -24.83 -13.61 -16.38
N MET A 231 -24.26 -14.26 -17.39
CA MET A 231 -24.82 -15.46 -18.01
C MET A 231 -24.60 -16.73 -17.20
N THR A 232 -23.46 -16.85 -16.52
CA THR A 232 -23.07 -18.10 -15.84
C THR A 232 -23.47 -18.14 -14.36
N ASN A 233 -23.39 -17.01 -13.66
CA ASN A 233 -23.80 -16.89 -12.27
C ASN A 233 -24.19 -15.43 -11.95
N PRO A 234 -25.42 -15.00 -12.28
CA PRO A 234 -25.84 -13.61 -12.13
C PRO A 234 -25.85 -13.11 -10.67
N ARG A 235 -25.95 -14.01 -9.68
CA ARG A 235 -25.89 -13.64 -8.25
C ARG A 235 -24.53 -13.09 -7.83
N ASP A 236 -23.46 -13.43 -8.52
CA ASP A 236 -22.13 -12.92 -8.19
C ASP A 236 -22.00 -11.43 -8.56
N LEU A 237 -22.84 -10.90 -9.46
CA LEU A 237 -22.85 -9.47 -9.80
C LEU A 237 -23.23 -8.60 -8.60
N ASP A 238 -24.15 -9.07 -7.74
CA ASP A 238 -24.55 -8.37 -6.52
C ASP A 238 -23.36 -8.05 -5.60
N TRP A 239 -22.37 -8.95 -5.56
CA TRP A 239 -21.16 -8.73 -4.77
C TRP A 239 -20.37 -7.53 -5.31
N TYR A 240 -20.23 -7.39 -6.63
CA TYR A 240 -19.55 -6.25 -7.24
C TYR A 240 -20.29 -4.93 -7.06
N CYS A 241 -21.62 -4.95 -6.92
CA CYS A 241 -22.38 -3.75 -6.61
C CYS A 241 -22.23 -3.34 -5.14
N LYS A 242 -22.40 -4.30 -4.21
CA LYS A 242 -22.58 -4.01 -2.77
C LYS A 242 -21.29 -4.09 -1.96
N ASN A 243 -20.40 -5.02 -2.29
CA ASN A 243 -19.26 -5.40 -1.45
C ASN A 243 -17.90 -5.08 -2.09
N TYR A 244 -17.86 -4.83 -3.40
CA TYR A 244 -16.61 -4.48 -4.05
C TYR A 244 -16.18 -3.05 -3.71
N SER A 245 -14.98 -2.97 -3.13
CA SER A 245 -14.29 -1.75 -2.69
C SER A 245 -12.97 -1.50 -3.45
N GLY A 246 -12.72 -2.24 -4.54
CA GLY A 246 -11.52 -2.08 -5.35
C GLY A 246 -11.56 -0.86 -6.28
N ARG A 247 -10.42 -0.57 -6.91
CA ARG A 247 -10.17 0.67 -7.66
C ARG A 247 -10.68 0.67 -9.10
N ASP A 248 -11.09 -0.50 -9.61
CA ASP A 248 -11.68 -0.60 -10.95
C ASP A 248 -13.13 -0.10 -10.93
N LEU A 249 -13.31 1.22 -11.07
CA LEU A 249 -14.64 1.84 -11.05
C LEU A 249 -15.49 1.42 -12.27
N ALA A 250 -14.85 1.12 -13.40
CA ALA A 250 -15.54 0.57 -14.57
C ALA A 250 -16.14 -0.81 -14.27
N LEU A 251 -15.45 -1.65 -13.50
CA LEU A 251 -15.97 -2.93 -13.02
C LEU A 251 -17.19 -2.75 -12.12
N LYS A 252 -17.13 -1.80 -11.17
CA LYS A 252 -18.25 -1.51 -10.27
C LYS A 252 -19.45 -0.95 -11.02
N ALA A 253 -19.25 0.06 -11.87
CA ALA A 253 -20.29 0.65 -12.69
C ALA A 253 -20.91 -0.36 -13.66
N GLY A 254 -20.09 -1.15 -14.34
CA GLY A 254 -20.57 -2.19 -15.25
C GLY A 254 -21.42 -3.24 -14.56
N ALA A 255 -21.06 -3.65 -13.33
CA ALA A 255 -21.88 -4.57 -12.55
C ALA A 255 -23.23 -3.97 -12.16
N ILE A 256 -23.24 -2.70 -11.72
CA ILE A 256 -24.48 -1.96 -11.40
C ILE A 256 -25.39 -1.88 -12.64
N LEU A 257 -24.86 -1.47 -13.79
CA LEU A 257 -25.65 -1.36 -15.03
C LEU A 257 -26.27 -2.69 -15.45
N LEU A 258 -25.51 -3.80 -15.35
CA LEU A 258 -26.01 -5.12 -15.70
C LEU A 258 -27.08 -5.61 -14.74
N VAL A 259 -26.95 -5.38 -13.43
CA VAL A 259 -27.98 -5.72 -12.45
C VAL A 259 -29.25 -4.90 -12.69
N SER A 260 -29.12 -3.58 -12.89
CA SER A 260 -30.25 -2.69 -13.16
C SER A 260 -31.03 -3.11 -14.42
N ALA A 261 -30.32 -3.46 -15.51
CA ALA A 261 -30.95 -3.91 -16.75
C ALA A 261 -31.69 -5.25 -16.62
N VAL A 262 -31.28 -6.12 -15.70
CA VAL A 262 -31.99 -7.37 -15.39
C VAL A 262 -33.24 -7.09 -14.56
N THR A 263 -33.17 -6.17 -13.59
CA THR A 263 -34.33 -5.78 -12.78
C THR A 263 -35.41 -5.05 -13.58
N GLU A 264 -35.04 -4.19 -14.54
CA GLU A 264 -36.00 -3.51 -15.42
C GLU A 264 -36.74 -4.45 -16.38
N LYS A 265 -36.12 -5.56 -16.78
CA LYS A 265 -36.75 -6.57 -17.65
C LYS A 265 -37.66 -7.56 -16.90
N ALA A 266 -37.58 -7.57 -15.56
CA ALA A 266 -38.33 -8.49 -14.71
C ALA A 266 -39.58 -7.85 -14.07
N GLY A 267 -39.79 -6.54 -14.24
CA GLY A 267 -41.02 -5.82 -13.90
C GLY A 267 -41.88 -5.57 -15.13
#